data_AF-A0AAV1PXA3-F1
#
_entry.id   AF-A0AAV1PXA3-F1
#
_cell.length_a   1.000
_cell.length_b   1.000
_cell.length_c   1.000
_cell.angle_alpha   90.00
_cell.angle_beta   90.00
_cell.angle_gamma   90.00
#
_symmetry.space_group_name_H-M   'P 1'
#
loop_
_entity.id
_entity.type
_entity.pdbx_description
1 polymer ?
#
loop_
_entity_poly.entity_id
_entity_poly.type
_entity_poly.pdbx_seq_one_letter_code
_entity_poly.pdbx_strand_id
1 'polypeptide(L)'
;MEEDCGEFRTEINCRERGEEPHIDLHTLNMDQDLGYRSEVVKDQRFAISCSTGSLYKPFSMRLRYRIGYRIDQAAEWIQPAVGKSAIFFFPAAEDAHQGLYECDYNYEFKPDFFSNLQTLYLTVKEHHDVRLVDGHSRCAGRLEVEHQEKWRSVSYQHSWSLKEAAVVCRQLGCGAAVSTSKVDDSPEVLSVWRFYSDCDGSERALMECGVVKNWSSSSTIEVACTDILHQPNITIISGPSSTNSEGGEMISMGHSITINCSVEPQYPGGHFSLKINSLNQTHSLTQPAVNHSAVFTFTATEGNCSCVYHNFLFNHNFSSESLSLLMNITDYIGVMLDDENNSPCSGKLLVDVRGGLKLLSAESTVWDLKHASVVCRQLGCGAAISTNNVTLPTKEKMARFYSDCDGSESALLDCGTTVEWFSSSYVQVNCTGETLTDTKMNTSGETLNL
;
A
#
# COMPACT_ATOMS: atom_id res chain seq x y z
N MET A 1 -33.13 -13.16 52.96
CA MET A 1 -34.08 -13.21 54.08
C MET A 1 -33.30 -12.84 55.33
N GLU A 2 -33.30 -11.55 55.65
CA GLU A 2 -33.09 -10.97 56.99
C GLU A 2 -33.38 -9.47 56.85
N GLU A 3 -34.66 -9.15 56.95
CA GLU A 3 -35.13 -7.81 57.29
C GLU A 3 -35.05 -7.69 58.81
N ASP A 4 -34.33 -6.69 59.31
CA ASP A 4 -34.54 -6.18 60.65
C ASP A 4 -35.07 -4.75 60.51
N CYS A 5 -36.37 -4.64 60.24
CA CYS A 5 -37.11 -3.38 60.23
C CYS A 5 -38.12 -3.42 61.38
N GLY A 6 -37.67 -2.98 62.56
CA GLY A 6 -38.52 -2.82 63.74
C GLY A 6 -39.62 -1.79 63.54
N GLU A 7 -40.85 -2.16 63.86
CA GLU A 7 -42.01 -1.27 63.94
C GLU A 7 -41.81 -0.20 65.01
N PHE A 8 -41.56 1.06 64.62
CA PHE A 8 -42.03 2.22 65.41
C PHE A 8 -42.27 3.43 64.49
N ARG A 9 -43.32 4.18 64.81
CA ARG A 9 -43.87 5.33 64.07
C ARG A 9 -42.80 6.34 63.64
N THR A 10 -43.07 6.94 62.47
CA THR A 10 -42.44 8.10 61.81
C THR A 10 -41.03 7.89 61.24
N GLU A 11 -40.94 7.98 59.90
CA GLU A 11 -39.76 7.84 59.04
C GLU A 11 -39.25 6.41 58.79
N ILE A 12 -39.81 5.77 57.76
CA ILE A 12 -39.24 4.58 57.14
C ILE A 12 -38.08 5.03 56.24
N ASN A 13 -36.85 4.90 56.75
CA ASN A 13 -35.65 5.01 55.93
C ASN A 13 -35.22 3.60 55.50
N CYS A 14 -35.99 2.96 54.62
CA CYS A 14 -35.59 1.70 53.99
C CYS A 14 -34.52 2.00 52.94
N ARG A 15 -33.27 1.65 53.25
CA ARG A 15 -32.18 1.65 52.28
C ARG A 15 -32.25 0.36 51.46
N GLU A 16 -33.32 0.17 50.70
CA GLU A 16 -33.44 -0.93 49.74
C GLU A 16 -32.47 -0.67 48.59
N ARG A 17 -31.28 -1.29 48.67
CA ARG A 17 -30.34 -1.34 47.56
C ARG A 17 -30.89 -2.36 46.57
N GLY A 18 -31.29 -1.92 45.38
CA GLY A 18 -31.86 -2.81 44.35
C GLY A 18 -30.93 -3.98 44.04
N GLU A 19 -31.52 -5.13 43.69
CA GLU A 19 -30.78 -6.33 43.29
C GLU A 19 -29.81 -6.03 42.14
N GLU A 20 -28.69 -6.76 42.11
CA GLU A 20 -27.75 -6.66 40.99
C GLU A 20 -28.43 -7.12 39.70
N PRO A 21 -28.36 -6.33 38.62
CA PRO A 21 -28.91 -6.73 37.34
C PRO A 21 -28.08 -7.86 36.71
N HIS A 22 -28.68 -8.57 35.76
CA HIS A 22 -27.99 -9.46 34.85
C HIS A 22 -27.71 -8.74 33.53
N ILE A 23 -26.50 -8.91 33.01
CA ILE A 23 -26.06 -8.36 31.72
C ILE A 23 -25.65 -9.53 30.82
N ASP A 24 -26.30 -9.65 29.67
CA ASP A 24 -26.10 -10.77 28.75
C ASP A 24 -25.83 -10.26 27.34
N LEU A 25 -24.93 -10.96 26.65
CA LEU A 25 -24.58 -10.71 25.25
C LEU A 25 -25.36 -11.68 24.35
N HIS A 26 -25.99 -11.16 23.31
CA HIS A 26 -26.74 -11.93 22.31
C HIS A 26 -26.12 -11.75 20.93
N THR A 27 -25.77 -12.87 20.28
CA THR A 27 -25.26 -12.93 18.90
C THR A 27 -26.18 -13.80 18.03
N LEU A 28 -26.17 -13.58 16.71
CA LEU A 28 -27.06 -14.29 15.78
C LEU A 28 -26.63 -15.74 15.49
N ASN A 29 -25.46 -16.19 15.97
CA ASN A 29 -24.93 -17.54 15.75
C ASN A 29 -24.47 -18.17 17.07
N MET A 30 -25.36 -18.90 17.74
CA MET A 30 -25.17 -20.33 18.10
C MET A 30 -26.26 -20.79 19.06
N ASP A 31 -26.84 -21.93 18.69
CA ASP A 31 -27.53 -22.86 19.58
C ASP A 31 -26.73 -23.11 20.87
N GLN A 32 -27.47 -23.08 21.98
CA GLN A 32 -27.25 -23.80 23.23
C GLN A 32 -25.86 -23.70 23.90
N ASP A 33 -25.85 -22.93 24.99
CA ASP A 33 -25.35 -23.37 26.30
C ASP A 33 -23.86 -23.72 26.38
N LEU A 34 -23.00 -22.71 26.19
CA LEU A 34 -21.62 -22.72 26.68
C LEU A 34 -21.27 -21.34 27.26
N GLY A 35 -21.02 -21.33 28.57
CA GLY A 35 -20.94 -20.12 29.39
C GLY A 35 -19.88 -19.09 29.00
N TYR A 36 -20.14 -17.85 29.42
CA TYR A 36 -19.16 -16.79 29.66
C TYR A 36 -18.27 -16.37 28.49
N ARG A 37 -18.72 -16.49 27.23
CA ARG A 37 -18.04 -15.84 26.10
C ARG A 37 -18.62 -14.46 25.82
N SER A 38 -17.87 -13.43 26.19
CA SER A 38 -18.17 -12.03 25.90
C SER A 38 -17.43 -11.55 24.65
N GLU A 39 -17.63 -12.26 23.54
CA GLU A 39 -16.94 -12.05 22.27
C GLU A 39 -17.95 -11.84 21.13
N VAL A 40 -17.68 -10.86 20.26
CA VAL A 40 -18.43 -10.62 19.02
C VAL A 40 -17.46 -10.55 17.85
N VAL A 41 -17.87 -11.01 16.67
CA VAL A 41 -17.06 -10.88 15.47
C VAL A 41 -17.36 -9.53 14.80
N LYS A 42 -16.33 -8.87 14.28
CA LYS A 42 -16.43 -7.59 13.56
C LYS A 42 -17.50 -7.65 12.46
N ASP A 43 -18.20 -6.54 12.28
CA ASP A 43 -19.35 -6.35 11.39
C ASP A 43 -20.61 -7.18 11.72
N GLN A 44 -20.57 -8.09 12.70
CA GLN A 44 -21.77 -8.81 13.13
C GLN A 44 -22.70 -7.92 13.97
N ARG A 45 -24.00 -8.16 13.85
CA ARG A 45 -25.01 -7.59 14.74
C ARG A 45 -24.96 -8.29 16.09
N PHE A 46 -25.02 -7.52 17.15
CA PHE A 46 -25.14 -8.04 18.50
C PHE A 46 -26.10 -7.18 19.32
N ALA A 47 -26.58 -7.75 20.42
CA ALA A 47 -27.37 -7.02 21.39
C ALA A 47 -26.86 -7.29 22.80
N ILE A 48 -26.91 -6.28 23.66
CA ILE A 48 -26.68 -6.43 25.08
C ILE A 48 -28.02 -6.28 25.78
N SER A 49 -28.43 -7.28 26.55
CA SER A 49 -29.61 -7.17 27.40
C SER A 49 -29.22 -6.89 28.82
N CYS A 50 -29.96 -6.01 29.47
CA CYS A 50 -29.91 -5.84 30.91
C CYS A 50 -31.24 -6.22 31.53
N SER A 51 -31.23 -7.06 32.56
CA SER A 51 -32.43 -7.56 33.21
C SER A 51 -32.29 -7.59 34.73
N THR A 52 -33.39 -7.68 35.46
CA THR A 52 -33.38 -7.77 36.94
C THR A 52 -34.32 -8.86 37.44
N GLY A 53 -33.88 -9.57 38.49
CA GLY A 53 -34.68 -10.51 39.27
C GLY A 53 -35.73 -9.83 40.16
N SER A 54 -35.60 -8.51 40.37
CA SER A 54 -36.35 -7.76 41.36
C SER A 54 -37.86 -7.98 41.25
N LEU A 55 -38.54 -8.06 42.40
CA LEU A 55 -40.00 -8.16 42.48
C LEU A 55 -40.70 -6.94 41.86
N TYR A 56 -40.06 -5.78 41.86
CA TYR A 56 -40.59 -4.53 41.31
C TYR A 56 -40.18 -4.32 39.86
N LYS A 57 -41.07 -3.75 39.06
CA LYS A 57 -40.77 -3.43 37.64
C LYS A 57 -39.86 -2.20 37.58
N PRO A 58 -38.69 -2.29 36.94
CA PRO A 58 -37.83 -1.14 36.71
C PRO A 58 -38.51 -0.13 35.78
N PHE A 59 -38.17 1.15 35.92
CA PHE A 59 -38.65 2.22 35.06
C PHE A 59 -37.75 2.37 33.84
N SER A 60 -36.45 2.47 34.08
CA SER A 60 -35.45 2.52 33.01
C SER A 60 -34.21 1.70 33.37
N MET A 61 -33.55 1.22 32.33
CA MET A 61 -32.27 0.52 32.40
C MET A 61 -31.24 1.37 31.67
N ARG A 62 -30.05 1.47 32.25
CA ARG A 62 -28.96 2.27 31.74
C ARG A 62 -27.77 1.39 31.46
N LEU A 63 -27.24 1.48 30.25
CA LEU A 63 -26.03 0.84 29.80
C LEU A 63 -24.95 1.90 29.59
N ARG A 64 -23.79 1.70 30.21
CA ARG A 64 -22.61 2.57 30.07
C ARG A 64 -21.49 1.81 29.41
N TYR A 65 -20.73 2.50 28.58
CA TYR A 65 -19.56 1.96 27.90
C TYR A 65 -18.31 2.76 28.25
N ARG A 66 -17.22 2.05 28.56
CA ARG A 66 -15.91 2.64 28.91
C ARG A 66 -14.77 2.02 28.11
N ILE A 67 -13.95 2.88 27.51
CA ILE A 67 -12.68 2.54 26.87
C ILE A 67 -11.53 2.87 27.84
N GLY A 68 -10.96 1.86 28.50
CA GLY A 68 -9.85 2.04 29.44
C GLY A 68 -10.23 2.84 30.71
N TYR A 69 -9.27 3.61 31.27
CA TYR A 69 -9.43 4.35 32.54
C TYR A 69 -9.82 5.83 32.38
N ARG A 70 -10.14 6.31 31.18
CA ARG A 70 -10.50 7.72 30.92
C ARG A 70 -12.01 7.93 31.04
N ILE A 71 -12.40 8.87 31.92
CA ILE A 71 -13.79 9.13 32.35
C ILE A 71 -14.54 10.06 31.35
N ASP A 72 -13.78 10.70 30.47
CA ASP A 72 -14.17 11.79 29.58
C ASP A 72 -14.76 11.34 28.22
N GLN A 73 -14.84 10.03 27.95
CA GLN A 73 -15.43 9.44 26.73
C GLN A 73 -16.34 8.24 27.00
N ALA A 74 -17.17 8.30 28.05
CA ALA A 74 -18.15 7.25 28.32
C ALA A 74 -19.43 7.45 27.49
N ALA A 75 -19.77 6.49 26.63
CA ALA A 75 -21.08 6.48 25.97
C ALA A 75 -22.13 5.91 26.95
N GLU A 76 -23.28 6.56 27.03
CA GLU A 76 -24.38 6.18 27.93
C GLU A 76 -25.69 6.06 27.14
N TRP A 77 -26.37 4.93 27.30
CA TRP A 77 -27.68 4.67 26.71
C TRP A 77 -28.68 4.36 27.82
N ILE A 78 -29.83 5.01 27.79
CA ILE A 78 -30.94 4.75 28.72
C ILE A 78 -32.14 4.31 27.89
N GLN A 79 -32.73 3.17 28.25
CA GLN A 79 -33.96 2.70 27.65
C GLN A 79 -35.06 2.46 28.70
N PRO A 80 -36.32 2.74 28.37
CA PRO A 80 -37.44 2.31 29.19
C PRO A 80 -37.42 0.79 29.34
N ALA A 81 -37.67 0.29 30.55
CA ALA A 81 -37.71 -1.15 30.75
C ALA A 81 -39.00 -1.73 30.15
N VAL A 82 -38.86 -2.80 29.36
CA VAL A 82 -39.97 -3.61 28.87
C VAL A 82 -40.09 -4.82 29.80
N GLY A 83 -41.07 -4.79 30.71
CA GLY A 83 -41.21 -5.82 31.73
C GLY A 83 -40.17 -5.68 32.83
N LYS A 84 -39.12 -6.51 32.80
CA LYS A 84 -37.98 -6.48 33.74
C LYS A 84 -36.63 -6.36 33.04
N SER A 85 -36.62 -5.97 31.77
CA SER A 85 -35.40 -5.93 30.96
C SER A 85 -35.42 -4.80 29.92
N ALA A 86 -34.24 -4.42 29.45
CA ALA A 86 -34.06 -3.61 28.25
C ALA A 86 -32.99 -4.23 27.35
N ILE A 87 -33.10 -4.03 26.03
CA ILE A 87 -32.19 -4.59 25.03
C ILE A 87 -31.60 -3.45 24.19
N PHE A 88 -30.28 -3.43 24.08
CA PHE A 88 -29.51 -2.45 23.34
C PHE A 88 -28.97 -3.11 22.07
N PHE A 89 -29.39 -2.62 20.90
CA PHE A 89 -29.03 -3.20 19.60
C PHE A 89 -27.86 -2.46 18.96
N PHE A 90 -26.88 -3.22 18.48
CA PHE A 90 -25.73 -2.72 17.76
C PHE A 90 -25.73 -3.30 16.34
N PRO A 91 -25.84 -2.46 15.29
CA PRO A 91 -26.04 -2.91 13.91
C PRO A 91 -24.79 -3.52 13.27
N ALA A 92 -23.60 -3.24 13.81
CA ALA A 92 -22.32 -3.81 13.40
C ALA A 92 -21.31 -3.69 14.55
N ALA A 93 -20.55 -4.75 14.82
CA ALA A 93 -19.42 -4.72 15.73
C ALA A 93 -18.22 -4.03 15.06
N GLU A 94 -17.56 -3.15 15.81
CA GLU A 94 -16.42 -2.35 15.34
C GLU A 94 -15.38 -2.35 16.45
N ASP A 95 -14.11 -2.08 16.14
CA ASP A 95 -13.03 -2.06 17.14
C ASP A 95 -13.33 -1.07 18.28
N ALA A 96 -14.09 -0.01 17.97
CA ALA A 96 -14.54 1.00 18.92
C ALA A 96 -15.59 0.49 19.94
N HIS A 97 -16.16 -0.69 19.75
CA HIS A 97 -17.10 -1.33 20.68
C HIS A 97 -16.40 -2.26 21.70
N GLN A 98 -15.10 -2.49 21.56
CA GLN A 98 -14.34 -3.31 22.50
C GLN A 98 -14.10 -2.57 23.83
N GLY A 99 -14.60 -3.12 24.95
CA GLY A 99 -14.39 -2.51 26.25
C GLY A 99 -15.36 -2.99 27.32
N LEU A 100 -15.43 -2.22 28.42
CA LEU A 100 -16.25 -2.55 29.58
C LEU A 100 -17.64 -1.91 29.44
N TYR A 101 -18.66 -2.75 29.50
CA TYR A 101 -20.06 -2.36 29.59
C TYR A 101 -20.54 -2.52 31.03
N GLU A 102 -21.26 -1.52 31.53
CA GLU A 102 -21.83 -1.52 32.88
C GLU A 102 -23.34 -1.31 32.77
N CYS A 103 -24.13 -2.11 33.48
CA CYS A 103 -25.57 -1.89 33.57
C CYS A 103 -26.04 -1.63 35.01
N ASP A 104 -26.93 -0.66 35.15
CA ASP A 104 -27.77 -0.42 36.32
C ASP A 104 -29.20 -0.03 35.90
N TYR A 105 -30.13 -0.01 36.86
CA TYR A 105 -31.52 0.36 36.60
C TYR A 105 -32.11 1.17 37.74
N ASN A 106 -33.20 1.89 37.48
CA ASN A 106 -33.93 2.66 38.50
C ASN A 106 -35.43 2.31 38.50
N TYR A 107 -36.15 2.85 39.48
CA TYR A 107 -37.60 2.69 39.60
C TYR A 107 -38.32 4.02 39.44
N GLU A 108 -39.60 3.97 39.06
CA GLU A 108 -40.43 5.15 38.82
C GLU A 108 -40.62 5.99 40.10
N PHE A 109 -40.72 5.32 41.25
CA PHE A 109 -40.88 5.97 42.55
C PHE A 109 -39.56 6.55 43.12
N LYS A 110 -38.41 6.20 42.53
CA LYS A 110 -37.06 6.67 42.91
C LYS A 110 -36.16 6.76 41.65
N PRO A 111 -36.42 7.72 40.74
CA PRO A 111 -35.70 7.80 39.47
C PRO A 111 -34.21 8.16 39.63
N ASP A 112 -33.86 8.85 40.72
CA ASP A 112 -32.48 9.27 41.00
C ASP A 112 -31.61 8.17 41.63
N PHE A 113 -32.21 7.06 42.06
CA PHE A 113 -31.50 5.99 42.75
C PHE A 113 -31.39 4.76 41.86
N PHE A 114 -30.17 4.49 41.39
CA PHE A 114 -29.86 3.32 40.59
C PHE A 114 -29.44 2.14 41.47
N SER A 115 -29.71 0.92 41.00
CA SER A 115 -29.24 -0.33 41.61
C SER A 115 -27.72 -0.45 41.60
N ASN A 116 -27.20 -1.56 42.13
CA ASN A 116 -25.79 -1.91 41.94
C ASN A 116 -25.49 -2.16 40.46
N LEU A 117 -24.23 -1.94 40.09
CA LEU A 117 -23.74 -2.11 38.72
C LEU A 117 -23.32 -3.55 38.48
N GLN A 118 -23.73 -4.10 37.32
CA GLN A 118 -23.18 -5.33 36.78
C GLN A 118 -22.34 -5.03 35.53
N THR A 119 -21.26 -5.78 35.31
CA THR A 119 -20.31 -5.49 34.22
C THR A 119 -20.14 -6.65 33.24
N LEU A 120 -19.93 -6.32 31.97
CA LEU A 120 -19.58 -7.23 30.86
C LEU A 120 -18.39 -6.66 30.10
N TYR A 121 -17.31 -7.42 29.89
CA TYR A 121 -16.20 -6.98 29.06
C TYR A 121 -16.32 -7.57 27.66
N LEU A 122 -16.62 -6.75 26.66
CA LEU A 122 -16.81 -7.16 25.27
C LEU A 122 -15.47 -7.17 24.52
N THR A 123 -15.15 -8.27 23.86
CA THR A 123 -14.01 -8.38 22.92
C THR A 123 -14.53 -8.46 21.49
N VAL A 124 -13.96 -7.67 20.59
CA VAL A 124 -14.30 -7.70 19.15
C VAL A 124 -13.20 -8.48 18.43
N LYS A 125 -13.57 -9.60 17.83
CA LYS A 125 -12.66 -10.44 17.03
C LYS A 125 -12.81 -10.13 15.56
N GLU A 126 -11.70 -10.09 14.84
CA GLU A 126 -11.71 -10.10 13.38
C GLU A 126 -12.31 -11.41 12.85
N HIS A 127 -12.91 -11.37 11.66
CA HIS A 127 -13.54 -12.54 11.03
C HIS A 127 -12.45 -13.49 10.49
N HIS A 128 -11.70 -14.14 11.38
CA HIS A 128 -10.54 -14.98 11.05
C HIS A 128 -10.85 -16.47 11.10
N ASP A 129 -12.09 -16.87 10.80
CA ASP A 129 -12.46 -18.29 10.73
C ASP A 129 -11.99 -18.95 9.42
N VAL A 130 -11.26 -18.23 8.55
CA VAL A 130 -10.73 -18.74 7.28
C VAL A 130 -9.27 -18.33 7.10
N ARG A 131 -8.46 -19.20 6.49
CA ARG A 131 -7.08 -18.89 6.10
C ARG A 131 -6.66 -19.71 4.87
N LEU A 132 -5.69 -19.19 4.12
CA LEU A 132 -5.01 -19.93 3.06
C LEU A 132 -3.64 -20.36 3.57
N VAL A 133 -3.36 -21.66 3.50
CA VAL A 133 -2.08 -22.26 3.93
C VAL A 133 -1.36 -22.93 2.76
N ASP A 134 -0.09 -23.26 2.96
CA ASP A 134 0.75 -23.98 2.00
C ASP A 134 0.86 -23.31 0.61
N GLY A 135 0.63 -22.00 0.54
CA GLY A 135 0.94 -21.17 -0.63
C GLY A 135 2.10 -20.22 -0.37
N HIS A 136 2.61 -19.61 -1.44
CA HIS A 136 3.72 -18.65 -1.37
C HIS A 136 3.27 -17.22 -1.01
N SER A 137 1.97 -17.03 -0.75
CA SER A 137 1.35 -15.75 -0.40
C SER A 137 0.16 -16.00 0.53
N ARG A 138 -0.17 -15.04 1.41
CA ARG A 138 -1.39 -15.10 2.24
C ARG A 138 -2.70 -15.12 1.42
N CYS A 139 -2.60 -14.79 0.14
CA CYS A 139 -3.72 -14.66 -0.79
C CYS A 139 -3.82 -15.80 -1.81
N ALA A 140 -3.00 -16.84 -1.67
CA ALA A 140 -3.11 -18.07 -2.46
C ALA A 140 -2.78 -19.28 -1.59
N GLY A 141 -3.53 -20.38 -1.74
CA GLY A 141 -3.19 -21.64 -1.07
C GLY A 141 -4.41 -22.48 -0.72
N ARG A 142 -4.16 -23.55 0.05
CA ARG A 142 -5.20 -24.48 0.51
C ARG A 142 -6.08 -23.78 1.53
N LEU A 143 -7.40 -23.87 1.33
CA LEU A 143 -8.37 -23.27 2.23
C LEU A 143 -8.54 -24.10 3.50
N GLU A 144 -8.30 -23.46 4.63
CA GLU A 144 -8.67 -23.95 5.95
C GLU A 144 -9.69 -23.06 6.62
N VAL A 145 -10.53 -23.70 7.42
CA VAL A 145 -11.61 -23.05 8.16
C VAL A 145 -11.52 -23.47 9.63
N GLU A 146 -11.67 -22.50 10.52
CA GLU A 146 -11.79 -22.75 11.96
C GLU A 146 -13.24 -23.03 12.30
N HIS A 147 -13.48 -24.17 12.95
CA HIS A 147 -14.78 -24.48 13.51
C HIS A 147 -14.61 -25.29 14.78
N GLN A 148 -15.26 -24.88 15.86
CA GLN A 148 -15.11 -25.48 17.19
C GLN A 148 -13.63 -25.57 17.62
N GLU A 149 -12.90 -24.46 17.46
CA GLU A 149 -11.47 -24.33 17.82
C GLU A 149 -10.53 -25.29 17.07
N LYS A 150 -10.98 -25.79 15.91
CA LYS A 150 -10.21 -26.71 15.08
C LYS A 150 -10.11 -26.18 13.66
N TRP A 151 -8.87 -25.94 13.26
CA TRP A 151 -8.51 -25.69 11.88
C TRP A 151 -8.45 -27.00 11.11
N ARG A 152 -9.20 -27.07 10.00
CA ARG A 152 -9.08 -28.16 9.03
C ARG A 152 -9.27 -27.63 7.63
N SER A 153 -8.70 -28.34 6.66
CA SER A 153 -8.89 -28.04 5.26
C SER A 153 -10.33 -28.32 4.82
N VAL A 154 -10.81 -27.57 3.83
CA VAL A 154 -12.13 -27.79 3.24
C VAL A 154 -12.02 -28.80 2.10
N SER A 155 -12.88 -29.81 2.12
CA SER A 155 -12.94 -30.85 1.09
C SER A 155 -13.47 -30.27 -0.22
N TYR A 156 -12.88 -30.64 -1.34
CA TYR A 156 -13.44 -30.31 -2.64
C TYR A 156 -14.80 -31.00 -2.85
N GLN A 157 -15.82 -30.24 -3.23
CA GLN A 157 -17.15 -30.73 -3.59
C GLN A 157 -17.57 -30.10 -4.93
N HIS A 158 -18.44 -30.75 -5.69
CA HIS A 158 -18.95 -30.23 -6.96
C HIS A 158 -19.71 -28.89 -6.83
N SER A 159 -20.21 -28.59 -5.63
CA SER A 159 -20.91 -27.34 -5.32
C SER A 159 -19.96 -26.16 -5.10
N TRP A 160 -18.66 -26.40 -4.94
CA TRP A 160 -17.70 -25.32 -4.73
C TRP A 160 -17.37 -24.61 -6.04
N SER A 161 -17.44 -23.28 -6.03
CA SER A 161 -17.27 -22.44 -7.21
C SER A 161 -16.45 -21.17 -6.90
N LEU A 162 -16.30 -20.31 -7.91
CA LEU A 162 -15.69 -18.99 -7.72
C LEU A 162 -16.51 -18.07 -6.79
N LYS A 163 -17.79 -18.37 -6.52
CA LYS A 163 -18.61 -17.59 -5.60
C LYS A 163 -18.11 -17.71 -4.16
N GLU A 164 -17.87 -18.93 -3.70
CA GLU A 164 -17.33 -19.19 -2.37
C GLU A 164 -15.90 -18.65 -2.25
N ALA A 165 -15.08 -18.85 -3.29
CA ALA A 165 -13.74 -18.28 -3.35
C ALA A 165 -13.76 -16.74 -3.28
N ALA A 166 -14.75 -16.07 -3.89
CA ALA A 166 -14.88 -14.61 -3.83
C ALA A 166 -15.17 -14.13 -2.41
N VAL A 167 -16.00 -14.86 -1.65
CA VAL A 167 -16.24 -14.57 -0.23
C VAL A 167 -14.95 -14.75 0.57
N VAL A 168 -14.19 -15.83 0.35
CA VAL A 168 -12.90 -16.08 1.03
C VAL A 168 -11.89 -14.96 0.73
N CYS A 169 -11.69 -14.61 -0.55
CA CYS A 169 -10.74 -13.57 -0.95
C CYS A 169 -11.11 -12.20 -0.37
N ARG A 170 -12.40 -11.88 -0.32
CA ARG A 170 -12.90 -10.65 0.32
C ARG A 170 -12.67 -10.68 1.82
N GLN A 171 -13.02 -11.78 2.50
CA GLN A 171 -12.87 -11.93 3.95
C GLN A 171 -11.40 -11.80 4.38
N LEU A 172 -10.45 -12.24 3.54
CA LEU A 172 -9.00 -12.11 3.79
C LEU A 172 -8.40 -10.75 3.38
N GLY A 173 -9.18 -9.89 2.71
CA GLY A 173 -8.68 -8.63 2.16
C GLY A 173 -7.61 -8.84 1.09
N CYS A 174 -7.82 -9.82 0.21
CA CYS A 174 -6.90 -10.25 -0.85
C CYS A 174 -7.39 -9.90 -2.28
N GLY A 175 -8.36 -8.99 -2.36
CA GLY A 175 -9.00 -8.59 -3.61
C GLY A 175 -10.02 -9.62 -4.12
N ALA A 176 -10.06 -9.82 -5.44
CA ALA A 176 -11.06 -10.70 -6.08
C ALA A 176 -10.56 -12.14 -6.19
N ALA A 177 -11.47 -13.11 -6.26
CA ALA A 177 -11.11 -14.49 -6.58
C ALA A 177 -10.72 -14.63 -8.05
N VAL A 178 -9.58 -15.27 -8.29
CA VAL A 178 -9.04 -15.51 -9.64
C VAL A 178 -9.24 -16.96 -10.03
N SER A 179 -8.93 -17.89 -9.13
CA SER A 179 -9.10 -19.32 -9.39
C SER A 179 -9.44 -20.09 -8.13
N THR A 180 -10.06 -21.25 -8.34
CA THR A 180 -10.19 -22.28 -7.32
C THR A 180 -10.01 -23.65 -7.98
N SER A 181 -9.30 -24.55 -7.31
CA SER A 181 -8.94 -25.85 -7.85
C SER A 181 -9.04 -26.95 -6.80
N LYS A 182 -9.18 -28.17 -7.31
CA LYS A 182 -9.07 -29.39 -6.50
C LYS A 182 -7.59 -29.74 -6.35
N VAL A 183 -7.17 -29.96 -5.11
CA VAL A 183 -5.88 -30.55 -4.78
C VAL A 183 -6.15 -31.97 -4.28
N ASP A 184 -5.54 -32.96 -4.94
CA ASP A 184 -5.53 -34.33 -4.45
C ASP A 184 -4.40 -34.45 -3.44
N ASP A 185 -4.78 -34.54 -2.17
CA ASP A 185 -3.84 -34.83 -1.10
C ASP A 185 -3.33 -36.28 -1.28
N SER A 186 -2.08 -36.53 -0.86
CA SER A 186 -1.43 -37.86 -0.86
C SER A 186 -2.39 -38.96 -0.33
N PRO A 187 -2.16 -40.27 -0.56
CA PRO A 187 -3.20 -41.31 -0.52
C PRO A 187 -3.92 -41.54 0.83
N GLU A 188 -3.59 -40.77 1.85
CA GLU A 188 -4.22 -40.74 3.16
C GLU A 188 -5.53 -39.93 3.14
N VAL A 189 -6.61 -40.56 3.61
CA VAL A 189 -7.89 -39.86 3.82
C VAL A 189 -7.76 -38.97 5.05
N LEU A 190 -7.84 -37.66 4.85
CA LEU A 190 -7.71 -36.67 5.92
C LEU A 190 -9.07 -36.33 6.54
N SER A 191 -9.07 -35.97 7.82
CA SER A 191 -10.22 -35.37 8.47
C SER A 191 -10.33 -33.91 8.05
N VAL A 192 -11.39 -33.60 7.30
CA VAL A 192 -11.60 -32.31 6.64
C VAL A 192 -12.99 -31.77 6.93
N TRP A 193 -13.23 -30.51 6.58
CA TRP A 193 -14.56 -29.93 6.57
C TRP A 193 -15.27 -30.16 5.25
N ARG A 194 -16.50 -30.68 5.29
CA ARG A 194 -17.42 -30.52 4.16
C ARG A 194 -18.18 -29.23 4.35
N PHE A 195 -18.05 -28.33 3.38
CA PHE A 195 -18.78 -27.06 3.36
C PHE A 195 -20.07 -27.21 2.54
N TYR A 196 -21.19 -26.80 3.13
CA TYR A 196 -22.49 -26.70 2.48
C TYR A 196 -22.74 -25.22 2.19
N SER A 197 -22.74 -24.87 0.91
CA SER A 197 -22.80 -23.49 0.44
C SER A 197 -24.21 -23.11 -0.01
N ASP A 198 -24.67 -21.97 0.46
CA ASP A 198 -25.75 -21.14 -0.06
C ASP A 198 -25.21 -19.78 -0.56
N CYS A 199 -23.89 -19.68 -0.78
CA CYS A 199 -23.22 -18.43 -1.14
C CYS A 199 -23.56 -17.95 -2.54
N ASP A 200 -23.87 -16.66 -2.66
CA ASP A 200 -24.01 -15.96 -3.95
C ASP A 200 -22.74 -15.20 -4.36
N GLY A 201 -21.78 -15.03 -3.43
CA GLY A 201 -20.49 -14.37 -3.67
C GLY A 201 -20.43 -12.92 -3.18
N SER A 202 -21.49 -12.42 -2.52
CA SER A 202 -21.59 -11.04 -2.01
C SER A 202 -21.44 -10.92 -0.49
N GLU A 203 -21.37 -12.05 0.20
CA GLU A 203 -21.33 -12.18 1.66
C GLU A 203 -19.99 -11.75 2.26
N ARG A 204 -20.00 -11.20 3.47
CA ARG A 204 -18.77 -10.67 4.06
C ARG A 204 -17.87 -11.78 4.58
N ALA A 205 -18.48 -12.89 4.98
CA ALA A 205 -17.75 -14.05 5.45
C ALA A 205 -18.37 -15.38 5.03
N LEU A 206 -17.51 -16.39 4.93
CA LEU A 206 -17.87 -17.71 4.41
C LEU A 206 -18.95 -18.39 5.27
N MET A 207 -18.95 -18.14 6.58
CA MET A 207 -19.93 -18.71 7.52
C MET A 207 -21.29 -18.02 7.50
N GLU A 208 -21.45 -16.89 6.81
CA GLU A 208 -22.75 -16.21 6.68
C GLU A 208 -23.66 -16.90 5.64
N CYS A 209 -23.06 -17.61 4.69
CA CYS A 209 -23.74 -18.29 3.59
C CYS A 209 -23.49 -19.78 3.55
N GLY A 210 -22.96 -20.38 4.62
CA GLY A 210 -22.76 -21.81 4.63
C GLY A 210 -22.36 -22.36 5.98
N VAL A 211 -22.37 -23.69 6.06
CA VAL A 211 -22.04 -24.42 7.27
C VAL A 211 -21.03 -25.53 6.98
N VAL A 212 -20.13 -25.76 7.92
CA VAL A 212 -19.18 -26.88 7.86
C VAL A 212 -19.66 -28.07 8.68
N LYS A 213 -19.38 -29.28 8.20
CA LYS A 213 -19.56 -30.52 8.97
C LYS A 213 -18.32 -31.39 8.88
N ASN A 214 -18.10 -32.22 9.90
CA ASN A 214 -17.05 -33.24 9.90
C ASN A 214 -17.15 -34.13 8.66
N TRP A 215 -16.04 -34.31 7.94
CA TRP A 215 -15.96 -35.16 6.77
C TRP A 215 -14.57 -35.83 6.66
N SER A 216 -14.45 -36.70 5.67
CA SER A 216 -13.21 -37.40 5.35
C SER A 216 -13.02 -37.41 3.84
N SER A 217 -11.91 -36.84 3.37
CA SER A 217 -11.58 -36.71 1.94
C SER A 217 -10.07 -36.79 1.76
N SER A 218 -9.64 -37.29 0.60
CA SER A 218 -8.27 -37.17 0.12
C SER A 218 -8.12 -36.00 -0.86
N SER A 219 -9.09 -35.09 -0.90
CA SER A 219 -9.05 -33.92 -1.77
C SER A 219 -9.58 -32.69 -1.07
N THR A 220 -8.83 -31.61 -1.25
CA THR A 220 -9.06 -30.30 -0.64
C THR A 220 -9.13 -29.21 -1.71
N ILE A 221 -9.43 -28.00 -1.25
CA ILE A 221 -9.66 -26.83 -2.10
C ILE A 221 -8.47 -25.89 -1.99
N GLU A 222 -7.97 -25.45 -3.14
CA GLU A 222 -7.05 -24.33 -3.25
C GLU A 222 -7.79 -23.11 -3.82
N VAL A 223 -7.43 -21.93 -3.33
CA VAL A 223 -8.00 -20.64 -3.73
C VAL A 223 -6.84 -19.70 -4.05
N ALA A 224 -6.93 -18.98 -5.17
CA ALA A 224 -6.03 -17.87 -5.50
C ALA A 224 -6.83 -16.59 -5.74
N CYS A 225 -6.43 -15.52 -5.06
CA CYS A 225 -7.02 -14.19 -5.18
C CYS A 225 -6.19 -13.28 -6.10
N THR A 226 -6.55 -12.02 -6.30
CA THR A 226 -5.78 -11.09 -7.14
C THR A 226 -4.46 -10.66 -6.50
N ASP A 227 -4.45 -10.52 -5.18
CA ASP A 227 -3.35 -9.86 -4.46
C ASP A 227 -2.28 -10.86 -4.00
N ILE A 228 -1.85 -11.74 -4.91
CA ILE A 228 -0.87 -12.79 -4.60
C ILE A 228 0.58 -12.33 -4.71
N LEU A 229 0.85 -11.26 -5.47
CA LEU A 229 2.19 -10.72 -5.67
C LEU A 229 2.46 -9.60 -4.67
N HIS A 230 3.62 -9.63 -3.99
CA HIS A 230 4.02 -8.52 -3.12
C HIS A 230 4.27 -7.26 -3.94
N GLN A 231 4.04 -6.12 -3.29
CA GLN A 231 4.38 -4.83 -3.86
C GLN A 231 5.89 -4.77 -4.14
N PRO A 232 6.30 -4.45 -5.37
CA PRO A 232 7.73 -4.33 -5.67
C PRO A 232 8.31 -3.06 -5.07
N ASN A 233 9.59 -3.12 -4.72
CA ASN A 233 10.40 -2.00 -4.28
C ASN A 233 11.05 -1.31 -5.49
N ILE A 234 11.03 0.02 -5.48
CA ILE A 234 11.66 0.88 -6.47
C ILE A 234 12.75 1.70 -5.80
N THR A 235 13.98 1.67 -6.33
CA THR A 235 15.11 2.43 -5.79
C THR A 235 15.99 2.98 -6.90
N ILE A 236 16.56 4.17 -6.68
CA ILE A 236 17.58 4.75 -7.56
C ILE A 236 18.94 4.15 -7.20
N ILE A 237 19.68 3.63 -8.18
CA ILE A 237 21.03 3.07 -7.99
C ILE A 237 22.10 4.14 -8.27
N SER A 238 21.86 4.97 -9.27
CA SER A 238 22.83 5.96 -9.76
C SER A 238 22.10 7.26 -10.11
N GLY A 239 22.15 8.23 -9.20
CA GLY A 239 21.84 9.64 -9.43
C GLY A 239 23.08 10.51 -9.19
N PRO A 240 23.17 11.71 -9.78
CA PRO A 240 24.29 12.61 -9.52
C PRO A 240 24.31 12.98 -8.03
N SER A 241 25.34 12.54 -7.32
CA SER A 241 25.53 12.81 -5.90
C SER A 241 25.97 14.26 -5.68
N SER A 242 25.01 15.19 -5.64
CA SER A 242 25.23 16.49 -5.01
C SER A 242 24.90 16.36 -3.52
N THR A 243 25.92 16.13 -2.69
CA THR A 243 25.78 16.20 -1.24
C THR A 243 25.57 17.65 -0.83
N ASN A 244 24.32 18.10 -0.79
CA ASN A 244 23.93 19.19 0.10
C ASN A 244 23.39 18.56 1.38
N SER A 245 24.06 18.85 2.48
CA SER A 245 23.59 18.56 3.83
C SER A 245 22.15 19.05 3.97
N GLU A 246 21.24 18.10 4.27
CA GLU A 246 19.77 18.21 4.37
C GLU A 246 18.96 17.90 3.10
N GLY A 247 18.87 16.60 2.79
CA GLY A 247 17.60 15.94 2.45
C GLY A 247 17.04 16.12 1.04
N GLY A 248 17.68 15.50 0.05
CA GLY A 248 17.06 15.22 -1.26
C GLY A 248 18.10 14.91 -2.33
N GLU A 249 18.01 13.73 -2.96
CA GLU A 249 18.80 13.38 -4.14
C GLU A 249 18.30 14.24 -5.31
N MET A 250 19.08 15.24 -5.73
CA MET A 250 18.74 16.10 -6.86
C MET A 250 19.26 15.47 -8.15
N ILE A 251 18.37 15.20 -9.10
CA ILE A 251 18.72 14.59 -10.39
C ILE A 251 18.87 15.72 -11.42
N SER A 252 19.99 15.82 -12.12
CA SER A 252 20.14 16.83 -13.19
C SER A 252 19.48 16.37 -14.49
N MET A 253 18.78 17.29 -15.18
CA MET A 253 18.16 17.00 -16.47
C MET A 253 19.22 16.50 -17.48
N GLY A 254 18.87 15.48 -18.28
CA GLY A 254 19.77 14.94 -19.31
C GLY A 254 20.77 13.86 -18.83
N HIS A 255 20.89 13.61 -17.53
CA HIS A 255 21.71 12.52 -17.01
C HIS A 255 20.99 11.18 -17.16
N SER A 256 21.72 10.09 -17.38
CA SER A 256 21.11 8.76 -17.29
C SER A 256 20.96 8.39 -15.83
N ILE A 257 19.75 7.94 -15.48
CA ILE A 257 19.44 7.40 -14.16
C ILE A 257 19.24 5.91 -14.29
N THR A 258 19.70 5.18 -13.28
CA THR A 258 19.48 3.75 -13.17
C THR A 258 18.51 3.46 -12.02
N ILE A 259 17.38 2.84 -12.33
CA ILE A 259 16.36 2.39 -11.37
C ILE A 259 16.42 0.88 -11.22
N ASN A 260 16.44 0.40 -9.98
CA ASN A 260 16.21 -1.00 -9.65
C ASN A 260 14.76 -1.20 -9.25
N CYS A 261 14.06 -2.10 -9.94
CA CYS A 261 12.82 -2.69 -9.47
C CYS A 261 13.13 -4.06 -8.87
N SER A 262 12.71 -4.33 -7.64
CA SER A 262 12.92 -5.63 -6.98
C SER A 262 11.68 -6.11 -6.25
N VAL A 263 11.52 -7.41 -6.07
CA VAL A 263 10.42 -8.00 -5.29
C VAL A 263 10.97 -9.10 -4.38
N GLU A 264 10.30 -9.34 -3.26
CA GLU A 264 10.62 -10.47 -2.40
C GLU A 264 10.39 -11.80 -3.14
N PRO A 265 11.33 -12.77 -3.06
CA PRO A 265 11.23 -14.05 -3.78
C PRO A 265 10.03 -14.89 -3.35
N GLN A 266 8.95 -14.86 -4.12
CA GLN A 266 7.75 -15.71 -3.93
C GLN A 266 7.59 -16.74 -5.04
N TYR A 267 7.79 -16.30 -6.29
CA TYR A 267 7.57 -17.11 -7.47
C TYR A 267 8.73 -16.89 -8.46
N PRO A 268 9.21 -17.95 -9.14
CA PRO A 268 10.23 -17.79 -10.14
C PRO A 268 9.70 -17.04 -11.37
N GLY A 269 10.59 -16.33 -12.07
CA GLY A 269 10.29 -15.69 -13.35
C GLY A 269 9.53 -14.36 -13.23
N GLY A 270 8.73 -14.07 -14.25
CA GLY A 270 8.03 -12.79 -14.41
C GLY A 270 8.88 -11.71 -15.10
N HIS A 271 8.31 -10.51 -15.19
CA HIS A 271 8.98 -9.34 -15.75
C HIS A 271 8.52 -8.06 -15.04
N PHE A 272 9.34 -7.02 -15.12
CA PHE A 272 9.01 -5.71 -14.61
C PHE A 272 8.72 -4.76 -15.76
N SER A 273 7.72 -3.91 -15.57
CA SER A 273 7.42 -2.76 -16.42
C SER A 273 7.61 -1.49 -15.61
N LEU A 274 8.61 -0.68 -15.94
CA LEU A 274 8.80 0.64 -15.36
C LEU A 274 7.89 1.63 -16.11
N LYS A 275 6.85 2.11 -15.44
CA LYS A 275 6.00 3.21 -15.93
C LYS A 275 6.65 4.53 -15.55
N ILE A 276 6.83 5.42 -16.52
CA ILE A 276 7.39 6.75 -16.36
C ILE A 276 6.30 7.72 -16.82
N ASN A 277 5.74 8.51 -15.90
CA ASN A 277 4.78 9.55 -16.22
C ASN A 277 5.45 10.91 -16.18
N SER A 278 5.64 11.51 -17.34
CA SER A 278 6.10 12.89 -17.50
C SER A 278 4.93 13.80 -17.87
N LEU A 279 5.12 15.12 -17.76
CA LEU A 279 4.07 16.14 -17.91
C LEU A 279 3.18 15.98 -19.16
N ASN A 280 3.70 15.41 -20.26
CA ASN A 280 2.97 15.26 -21.54
C ASN A 280 2.97 13.85 -22.14
N GLN A 281 3.62 12.86 -21.51
CA GLN A 281 3.73 11.51 -22.08
C GLN A 281 3.98 10.46 -20.99
N THR A 282 3.33 9.31 -21.13
CA THR A 282 3.62 8.12 -20.34
C THR A 282 4.42 7.15 -21.19
N HIS A 283 5.58 6.74 -20.70
CA HIS A 283 6.42 5.70 -21.30
C HIS A 283 6.43 4.48 -20.40
N SER A 284 6.56 3.29 -21.01
CA SER A 284 6.81 2.06 -20.28
C SER A 284 8.02 1.33 -20.85
N LEU A 285 8.92 0.93 -19.96
CA LEU A 285 10.07 0.08 -20.29
C LEU A 285 9.85 -1.27 -19.64
N THR A 286 10.08 -2.37 -20.38
CA THR A 286 9.86 -3.72 -19.88
C THR A 286 11.16 -4.52 -19.88
N GLN A 287 11.44 -5.21 -18.78
CA GLN A 287 12.59 -6.11 -18.66
C GLN A 287 12.24 -7.39 -17.90
N PRO A 288 12.83 -8.54 -18.28
CA PRO A 288 12.63 -9.78 -17.57
C PRO A 288 13.18 -9.69 -16.15
N ALA A 289 12.53 -10.36 -15.20
CA ALA A 289 13.03 -10.44 -13.84
C ALA A 289 14.23 -11.40 -13.78
N VAL A 290 15.40 -10.88 -13.44
CA VAL A 290 16.61 -11.66 -13.18
C VAL A 290 16.90 -11.59 -11.69
N ASN A 291 16.91 -12.76 -11.04
CA ASN A 291 17.04 -12.85 -9.58
C ASN A 291 16.02 -11.96 -8.82
N HIS A 292 14.75 -11.98 -9.27
CA HIS A 292 13.65 -11.18 -8.69
C HIS A 292 13.85 -9.65 -8.77
N SER A 293 14.74 -9.20 -9.67
CA SER A 293 15.02 -7.78 -9.90
C SER A 293 15.14 -7.45 -11.38
N ALA A 294 14.97 -6.19 -11.74
CA ALA A 294 15.24 -5.67 -13.07
C ALA A 294 15.77 -4.24 -12.97
N VAL A 295 16.80 -3.94 -13.77
CA VAL A 295 17.53 -2.67 -13.71
C VAL A 295 17.31 -1.89 -14.99
N PHE A 296 16.70 -0.72 -14.88
CA PHE A 296 16.35 0.15 -16.01
C PHE A 296 17.25 1.37 -16.05
N THR A 297 17.83 1.66 -17.21
CA THR A 297 18.63 2.88 -17.43
C THR A 297 17.99 3.72 -18.51
N PHE A 298 17.72 4.98 -18.22
CA PHE A 298 17.10 5.94 -19.13
C PHE A 298 17.49 7.38 -18.77
N THR A 299 17.27 8.32 -19.67
CA THR A 299 17.56 9.74 -19.40
C THR A 299 16.51 10.33 -18.46
N ALA A 300 16.97 10.97 -17.38
CA ALA A 300 16.09 11.58 -16.39
C ALA A 300 15.22 12.69 -17.01
N THR A 301 13.91 12.62 -16.72
CA THR A 301 12.90 13.61 -17.13
C THR A 301 11.98 13.91 -15.95
N GLU A 302 11.37 15.10 -15.91
CA GLU A 302 10.53 15.48 -14.79
C GLU A 302 9.26 14.61 -14.79
N GLY A 303 8.92 14.06 -13.63
CA GLY A 303 7.80 13.12 -13.53
C GLY A 303 7.86 12.17 -12.34
N ASN A 304 7.00 11.15 -12.40
CA ASN A 304 7.00 10.05 -11.45
C ASN A 304 7.22 8.71 -12.14
N CYS A 305 7.81 7.77 -11.40
CA CYS A 305 8.08 6.41 -11.84
C CYS A 305 7.39 5.39 -10.93
N SER A 306 6.81 4.34 -11.50
CA SER A 306 6.34 3.17 -10.74
C SER A 306 6.79 1.88 -11.41
N CYS A 307 7.19 0.90 -10.61
CA CYS A 307 7.53 -0.44 -11.07
C CYS A 307 6.28 -1.32 -11.01
N VAL A 308 5.91 -1.96 -12.11
CA VAL A 308 4.86 -2.98 -12.14
C VAL A 308 5.51 -4.34 -12.35
N TYR A 309 5.40 -5.23 -11.37
CA TYR A 309 5.82 -6.62 -11.51
C TYR A 309 4.69 -7.45 -12.06
N HIS A 310 4.96 -8.23 -13.11
CA HIS A 310 4.00 -9.11 -13.77
C HIS A 310 4.48 -10.56 -13.69
N ASN A 311 3.57 -11.48 -13.36
CA ASN A 311 3.87 -12.91 -13.38
C ASN A 311 2.66 -13.72 -13.88
N PHE A 312 2.91 -14.83 -14.56
CA PHE A 312 1.89 -15.76 -15.04
C PHE A 312 1.88 -16.99 -14.15
N LEU A 313 0.88 -17.08 -13.28
CA LEU A 313 0.74 -18.11 -12.25
C LEU A 313 -0.63 -18.75 -12.39
N PHE A 314 -0.79 -20.04 -12.07
CA PHE A 314 -2.10 -20.71 -12.09
C PHE A 314 -2.90 -20.53 -13.39
N ASN A 315 -2.24 -20.34 -14.53
CA ASN A 315 -2.86 -20.04 -15.84
C ASN A 315 -3.55 -18.66 -15.94
N HIS A 316 -3.15 -17.71 -15.09
CA HIS A 316 -3.64 -16.33 -15.05
C HIS A 316 -2.49 -15.31 -14.94
N ASN A 317 -2.73 -14.10 -15.44
CA ASN A 317 -1.79 -12.99 -15.31
C ASN A 317 -2.05 -12.24 -14.01
N PHE A 318 -0.99 -12.03 -13.24
CA PHE A 318 -1.00 -11.23 -12.02
C PHE A 318 -0.07 -10.04 -12.18
N SER A 319 -0.43 -8.94 -11.54
CA SER A 319 0.40 -7.74 -11.52
C SER A 319 0.33 -7.04 -10.17
N SER A 320 1.45 -6.49 -9.72
CA SER A 320 1.53 -5.65 -8.54
C SER A 320 2.37 -4.41 -8.83
N GLU A 321 1.93 -3.25 -8.36
CA GLU A 321 2.52 -1.95 -8.65
C GLU A 321 3.15 -1.34 -7.40
N SER A 322 4.39 -0.85 -7.52
CA SER A 322 5.11 -0.16 -6.46
C SER A 322 4.45 1.16 -6.09
N LEU A 323 4.88 1.74 -4.97
CA LEU A 323 4.69 3.16 -4.73
C LEU A 323 5.35 4.00 -5.84
N SER A 324 4.79 5.17 -6.11
CA SER A 324 5.35 6.11 -7.06
C SER A 324 6.59 6.80 -6.48
N LEU A 325 7.70 6.73 -7.22
CA LEU A 325 8.92 7.47 -6.96
C LEU A 325 8.88 8.82 -7.71
N LEU A 326 8.99 9.93 -7.00
CA LEU A 326 9.04 11.26 -7.60
C LEU A 326 10.48 11.60 -8.00
N MET A 327 10.68 12.03 -9.25
CA MET A 327 11.98 12.51 -9.73
C MET A 327 12.04 14.04 -9.58
N ASN A 328 12.80 14.52 -8.60
CA ASN A 328 13.07 15.94 -8.43
C ASN A 328 14.24 16.34 -9.32
N ILE A 329 13.91 16.89 -10.50
CA ILE A 329 14.92 17.31 -11.45
C ILE A 329 15.31 18.77 -11.23
N THR A 330 16.62 19.03 -11.25
CA THR A 330 17.15 20.40 -11.31
C THR A 330 17.46 20.78 -12.75
N ASP A 331 17.06 21.99 -13.17
CA ASP A 331 17.48 22.62 -14.44
C ASP A 331 18.99 22.91 -14.50
N TYR A 332 19.71 22.64 -13.40
CA TYR A 332 21.15 22.79 -13.31
C TYR A 332 21.86 21.61 -13.97
N ILE A 333 22.12 21.76 -15.27
CA ILE A 333 22.85 20.79 -16.10
C ILE A 333 24.38 20.88 -15.86
N GLY A 334 24.85 21.95 -15.20
CA GLY A 334 26.27 22.17 -14.91
C GLY A 334 27.14 22.41 -16.15
N VAL A 335 26.55 22.45 -17.34
CA VAL A 335 27.20 22.64 -18.64
C VAL A 335 26.31 23.53 -19.51
N MET A 336 26.90 24.50 -20.23
CA MET A 336 26.19 25.42 -21.11
C MET A 336 27.06 25.80 -22.31
N LEU A 337 26.44 26.09 -23.46
CA LEU A 337 27.08 26.74 -24.59
C LEU A 337 26.65 28.20 -24.64
N ASP A 338 27.61 29.12 -24.61
CA ASP A 338 27.38 30.57 -24.73
C ASP A 338 27.85 31.06 -26.11
N ASP A 339 26.94 31.61 -26.90
CA ASP A 339 27.20 32.15 -28.23
C ASP A 339 26.57 33.53 -28.40
N GLU A 340 27.27 34.42 -29.12
CA GLU A 340 26.83 35.81 -29.33
C GLU A 340 25.54 35.89 -30.15
N ASN A 341 25.20 34.83 -30.89
CA ASN A 341 23.96 34.71 -31.66
C ASN A 341 22.80 34.03 -30.89
N ASN A 342 22.93 33.79 -29.59
CA ASN A 342 21.90 33.18 -28.74
C ASN A 342 21.45 31.78 -29.20
N SER A 343 22.33 31.03 -29.86
CA SER A 343 22.08 29.62 -30.21
C SER A 343 22.39 28.74 -28.99
N PRO A 344 21.44 27.95 -28.46
CA PRO A 344 21.68 27.08 -27.30
C PRO A 344 22.59 25.87 -27.63
N CYS A 345 22.89 25.65 -28.91
CA CYS A 345 23.53 24.43 -29.42
C CYS A 345 24.89 24.67 -30.12
N SER A 346 25.41 25.90 -30.04
CA SER A 346 26.73 26.26 -30.53
C SER A 346 27.29 27.29 -29.56
N GLY A 347 28.59 27.31 -29.33
CA GLY A 347 29.19 28.36 -28.52
C GLY A 347 30.43 27.96 -27.72
N LYS A 348 30.87 28.89 -26.89
CA LYS A 348 31.93 28.70 -25.90
C LYS A 348 31.40 27.74 -24.83
N LEU A 349 32.16 26.71 -24.50
CA LEU A 349 31.74 25.74 -23.49
C LEU A 349 31.98 26.28 -22.08
N LEU A 350 30.91 26.40 -21.30
CA LEU A 350 30.98 26.68 -19.87
C LEU A 350 30.63 25.42 -19.08
N VAL A 351 31.37 25.20 -18.01
CA VAL A 351 31.14 24.12 -17.05
C VAL A 351 31.09 24.68 -15.64
N ASP A 352 30.32 24.06 -14.76
CA ASP A 352 30.27 24.45 -13.36
C ASP A 352 31.59 24.13 -12.65
N VAL A 353 32.05 25.11 -11.87
CA VAL A 353 33.14 24.96 -10.91
C VAL A 353 32.71 25.62 -9.59
N ARG A 354 32.29 24.80 -8.63
CA ARG A 354 31.88 25.23 -7.28
C ARG A 354 30.68 26.19 -7.27
N GLY A 355 29.66 25.94 -8.09
CA GLY A 355 28.43 26.75 -8.15
C GLY A 355 28.55 28.02 -9.00
N GLY A 356 29.49 28.06 -9.94
CA GLY A 356 29.68 29.14 -10.90
C GLY A 356 30.18 28.62 -12.25
N LEU A 357 29.47 28.96 -13.32
CA LEU A 357 29.85 28.61 -14.70
C LEU A 357 31.13 29.32 -15.13
N LYS A 358 32.08 28.56 -15.68
CA LYS A 358 33.35 29.08 -16.20
C LYS A 358 33.69 28.45 -17.55
N LEU A 359 34.39 29.20 -18.40
CA LEU A 359 34.89 28.70 -19.67
C LEU A 359 35.79 27.48 -19.48
N LEU A 360 35.60 26.47 -20.32
CA LEU A 360 36.45 25.29 -20.32
C LEU A 360 37.77 25.56 -21.06
N SER A 361 38.89 25.32 -20.38
CA SER A 361 40.22 25.49 -20.95
C SER A 361 40.54 24.41 -21.99
N ALA A 362 41.01 24.83 -23.17
CA ALA A 362 41.52 23.94 -24.20
C ALA A 362 42.97 23.44 -23.95
N GLU A 363 43.64 23.95 -22.91
CA GLU A 363 44.96 23.48 -22.44
C GLU A 363 44.84 22.31 -21.44
N SER A 364 43.64 21.74 -21.29
CA SER A 364 43.28 20.67 -20.35
C SER A 364 43.63 19.27 -20.91
N THR A 365 42.81 18.25 -20.61
CA THR A 365 42.84 16.98 -21.35
C THR A 365 42.70 17.21 -22.85
N VAL A 366 43.15 16.24 -23.65
CA VAL A 366 42.99 16.27 -25.10
C VAL A 366 41.50 16.27 -25.42
N TRP A 367 40.99 17.45 -25.77
CA TRP A 367 39.59 17.63 -26.15
C TRP A 367 39.39 17.23 -27.61
N ASP A 368 38.35 16.43 -27.87
CA ASP A 368 38.05 15.90 -29.19
C ASP A 368 36.53 15.84 -29.47
N LEU A 369 36.17 15.32 -30.64
CA LEU A 369 34.77 15.15 -31.06
C LEU A 369 33.97 14.20 -30.15
N LYS A 370 34.63 13.29 -29.42
CA LYS A 370 33.93 12.38 -28.48
C LYS A 370 33.42 13.17 -27.28
N HIS A 371 34.26 14.02 -26.71
CA HIS A 371 33.87 14.94 -25.65
C HIS A 371 32.75 15.89 -26.10
N ALA A 372 32.91 16.48 -27.29
CA ALA A 372 31.87 17.33 -27.88
C ALA A 372 30.54 16.57 -28.07
N SER A 373 30.58 15.29 -28.45
CA SER A 373 29.39 14.46 -28.60
C SER A 373 28.65 14.24 -27.28
N VAL A 374 29.35 14.11 -26.15
CA VAL A 374 28.73 14.01 -24.83
C VAL A 374 28.02 15.32 -24.49
N VAL A 375 28.67 16.47 -24.71
CA VAL A 375 28.07 17.80 -24.46
C VAL A 375 26.82 18.03 -25.32
N CYS A 376 26.90 17.78 -26.63
CA CYS A 376 25.77 17.98 -27.53
C CYS A 376 24.57 17.08 -27.16
N ARG A 377 24.84 15.84 -26.74
CA ARG A 377 23.80 14.91 -26.26
C ARG A 377 23.20 15.35 -24.93
N GLN A 378 24.04 15.74 -23.96
CA GLN A 378 23.61 16.22 -22.65
C GLN A 378 22.70 17.45 -22.74
N LEU A 379 22.99 18.35 -23.70
CA LEU A 379 22.20 19.56 -23.96
C LEU A 379 20.97 19.31 -24.86
N GLY A 380 20.75 18.09 -25.35
CA GLY A 380 19.65 17.77 -26.27
C GLY A 380 19.79 18.41 -27.65
N CYS A 381 21.00 18.78 -28.07
CA CYS A 381 21.30 19.50 -29.30
C CYS A 381 21.66 18.59 -30.50
N GLY A 382 21.52 17.27 -30.34
CA GLY A 382 21.83 16.27 -31.35
C GLY A 382 23.32 15.90 -31.42
N ALA A 383 23.85 15.71 -32.63
CA ALA A 383 25.22 15.25 -32.84
C ALA A 383 26.23 16.42 -32.83
N ALA A 384 27.48 16.15 -32.43
CA ALA A 384 28.56 17.12 -32.55
C ALA A 384 29.01 17.25 -34.02
N ILE A 385 29.01 18.46 -34.55
CA ILE A 385 29.50 18.78 -35.89
C ILE A 385 31.01 19.06 -35.82
N SER A 386 31.41 19.91 -34.87
CA SER A 386 32.80 20.34 -34.74
C SER A 386 33.13 20.81 -33.33
N THR A 387 34.43 20.79 -33.03
CA THR A 387 34.96 21.42 -31.82
C THR A 387 36.31 22.06 -32.14
N ASN A 388 36.54 23.24 -31.56
CA ASN A 388 37.70 24.06 -31.85
C ASN A 388 38.34 24.57 -30.56
N ASN A 389 39.66 24.74 -30.61
CA ASN A 389 40.42 25.39 -29.56
C ASN A 389 40.66 26.84 -29.97
N VAL A 390 40.11 27.79 -29.23
CA VAL A 390 40.22 29.23 -29.54
C VAL A 390 41.21 29.87 -28.58
N THR A 391 42.25 30.49 -29.11
CA THR A 391 43.27 31.19 -28.33
C THR A 391 42.83 32.61 -27.99
N LEU A 392 43.10 33.02 -26.75
CA LEU A 392 42.88 34.36 -26.24
C LEU A 392 44.20 35.15 -26.17
N PRO A 393 44.13 36.48 -26.32
CA PRO A 393 45.31 37.35 -26.21
C PRO A 393 45.86 37.43 -24.78
N THR A 394 45.05 37.15 -23.76
CA THR A 394 45.44 37.18 -22.34
C THR A 394 44.91 35.95 -21.60
N LYS A 395 45.58 35.56 -20.51
CA LYS A 395 45.11 34.46 -19.65
C LYS A 395 43.89 34.90 -18.84
N GLU A 396 42.87 34.06 -18.82
CA GLU A 396 41.64 34.27 -18.06
C GLU A 396 41.40 33.14 -17.06
N LYS A 397 40.56 33.39 -16.04
CA LYS A 397 40.11 32.35 -15.10
C LYS A 397 39.15 31.41 -15.81
N MET A 398 39.52 30.14 -15.88
CA MET A 398 38.80 29.09 -16.60
C MET A 398 38.68 27.84 -15.75
N ALA A 399 37.93 26.86 -16.24
CA ALA A 399 37.88 25.51 -15.70
C ALA A 399 38.91 24.63 -16.42
N ARG A 400 39.74 23.93 -15.66
CA ARG A 400 40.52 22.81 -16.19
C ARG A 400 39.71 21.54 -15.98
N PHE A 401 39.65 20.73 -17.03
CA PHE A 401 38.90 19.48 -17.03
C PHE A 401 39.86 18.30 -17.08
N TYR A 402 39.66 17.36 -16.15
CA TYR A 402 40.32 16.07 -16.12
C TYR A 402 39.30 15.04 -16.54
N SER A 403 39.55 14.37 -17.66
CA SER A 403 38.58 13.54 -18.37
C SER A 403 39.19 12.19 -18.71
N ASP A 404 38.43 11.14 -18.43
CA ASP A 404 38.64 9.81 -18.98
C ASP A 404 37.51 9.43 -19.95
N CYS A 405 36.76 10.42 -20.46
CA CYS A 405 35.58 10.19 -21.29
C CYS A 405 35.93 9.48 -22.62
N ASP A 406 35.14 8.47 -22.98
CA ASP A 406 35.26 7.72 -24.23
C ASP A 406 34.22 8.11 -25.30
N GLY A 407 33.23 8.92 -24.92
CA GLY A 407 32.14 9.44 -25.76
C GLY A 407 30.80 8.74 -25.55
N SER A 408 30.73 7.66 -24.76
CA SER A 408 29.50 6.92 -24.46
C SER A 408 28.69 7.49 -23.28
N GLU A 409 29.26 8.46 -22.56
CA GLU A 409 28.72 8.96 -21.30
C GLU A 409 27.49 9.86 -21.45
N SER A 410 26.67 9.95 -20.41
CA SER A 410 25.41 10.70 -20.49
C SER A 410 25.62 12.19 -20.25
N ALA A 411 26.53 12.52 -19.34
CA ALA A 411 26.96 13.88 -19.05
C ALA A 411 28.49 14.00 -18.96
N LEU A 412 29.00 15.19 -19.24
CA LEU A 412 30.44 15.46 -19.24
C LEU A 412 31.08 15.26 -17.84
N LEU A 413 30.32 15.48 -16.78
CA LEU A 413 30.78 15.33 -15.39
C LEU A 413 30.68 13.88 -14.87
N ASP A 414 30.10 12.94 -15.63
CA ASP A 414 30.07 11.52 -15.26
C ASP A 414 31.47 10.86 -15.41
N CYS A 415 32.29 11.39 -16.30
CA CYS A 415 33.61 10.87 -16.67
C CYS A 415 34.76 11.86 -16.44
N GLY A 416 34.49 12.98 -15.77
CA GLY A 416 35.51 13.97 -15.52
C GLY A 416 35.22 14.94 -14.39
N THR A 417 36.26 15.64 -13.96
CA THR A 417 36.20 16.60 -12.86
C THR A 417 36.77 17.95 -13.29
N THR A 418 36.18 19.01 -12.74
CA THR A 418 36.57 20.39 -13.05
C THR A 418 37.25 21.05 -11.85
N VAL A 419 38.32 21.81 -12.12
CA VAL A 419 38.99 22.65 -11.11
C VAL A 419 39.25 24.03 -11.67
N GLU A 420 39.39 25.03 -10.79
CA GLU A 420 39.75 26.38 -11.22
C GLU A 420 41.16 26.41 -11.81
N TRP A 421 41.32 27.14 -12.91
CA TRP A 421 42.56 27.23 -13.67
C TRP A 421 42.71 28.58 -14.37
N PHE A 422 43.87 28.82 -14.98
CA PHE A 422 44.12 29.97 -15.84
C PHE A 422 44.62 29.50 -17.19
N SER A 423 43.93 29.88 -18.26
CA SER A 423 44.23 29.42 -19.62
C SER A 423 44.24 30.57 -20.59
N SER A 424 45.04 30.44 -21.65
CA SER A 424 45.06 31.33 -22.82
C SER A 424 44.30 30.74 -24.00
N SER A 425 43.54 29.67 -23.79
CA SER A 425 42.63 29.13 -24.80
C SER A 425 41.43 28.43 -24.18
N TYR A 426 40.30 28.46 -24.89
CA TYR A 426 39.04 27.83 -24.49
C TYR A 426 38.49 26.90 -25.57
N VAL A 427 37.59 26.01 -25.16
CA VAL A 427 36.90 25.07 -26.04
C VAL A 427 35.62 25.68 -26.59
N GLN A 428 35.44 25.55 -27.90
CA GLN A 428 34.19 25.86 -28.59
C GLN A 428 33.58 24.57 -29.16
N VAL A 429 32.26 24.41 -29.06
CA VAL A 429 31.52 23.25 -29.56
C VAL A 429 30.39 23.71 -30.46
N ASN A 430 30.16 22.99 -31.55
CA ASN A 430 29.04 23.21 -32.45
C ASN A 430 28.28 21.90 -32.69
N CYS A 431 26.98 21.90 -32.41
CA CYS A 431 26.09 20.75 -32.54
C CYS A 431 25.12 20.93 -33.72
N THR A 432 24.40 19.88 -34.09
CA THR A 432 23.41 19.90 -35.18
C THR A 432 22.26 20.89 -34.98
N GLY A 433 21.86 21.16 -33.73
CA GLY A 433 20.89 22.22 -33.42
C GLY A 433 19.43 21.86 -33.67
N GLU A 434 19.07 20.58 -33.68
CA GLU A 434 17.66 20.18 -33.72
C GLU A 434 17.04 20.34 -32.34
N THR A 435 16.26 21.42 -32.16
CA THR A 435 15.28 21.50 -31.08
C THR A 435 14.24 20.41 -31.30
N LEU A 436 14.05 19.52 -30.32
CA LEU A 436 12.95 18.55 -30.25
C LEU A 436 11.57 19.21 -30.08
N THR A 437 11.24 20.18 -30.93
CA THR A 437 9.94 20.83 -31.05
C THR A 437 9.72 21.29 -32.50
N ASP A 438 9.52 20.35 -33.43
CA ASP A 438 8.59 20.50 -34.58
C ASP A 438 8.65 19.27 -35.51
N THR A 439 8.09 18.15 -35.05
CA THR A 439 7.48 17.16 -35.95
C THR A 439 5.97 17.18 -35.76
N LYS A 440 5.35 18.34 -36.01
CA LYS A 440 3.94 18.41 -36.41
C LYS A 440 3.88 18.47 -37.93
N MET A 441 3.39 17.37 -38.50
CA MET A 441 2.63 17.26 -39.74
C MET A 441 2.69 18.47 -40.69
N ASN A 442 3.53 18.37 -41.72
CA ASN A 442 3.24 18.99 -43.00
C ASN A 442 3.01 17.87 -44.03
N THR A 443 1.84 17.25 -43.97
CA THR A 443 1.25 16.58 -45.14
C THR A 443 0.65 17.67 -46.03
N SER A 444 1.49 18.32 -46.83
CA SER A 444 1.03 19.04 -48.03
C SER A 444 0.90 18.02 -49.16
N GLY A 445 -0.31 17.88 -49.68
CA GLY A 445 -0.62 16.96 -50.76
C GLY A 445 0.15 17.26 -52.04
N GLU A 446 0.62 16.20 -52.68
CA GLU A 446 0.81 16.15 -54.13
C GLU A 446 -0.03 14.99 -54.66
N THR A 447 -1.19 15.33 -55.19
CA THR A 447 -1.87 14.52 -56.20
C THR A 447 -1.03 14.56 -57.48
N LEU A 448 -0.33 13.47 -57.78
CA LEU A 448 0.19 13.22 -59.12
C LEU A 448 -0.74 12.23 -59.82
N ASN A 449 -1.49 12.77 -60.77
CA ASN A 449 -2.15 12.03 -61.85
C ASN A 449 -1.09 11.34 -62.71
N LEU A 450 -1.20 10.03 -62.87
CA LEU A 450 -1.13 9.28 -64.15
C LEU A 450 -1.46 7.81 -63.93
#